data_AF-G5SB11-F1
#
_entry.id   AF-G5SB11-F1
#
_cell.length_a   1.000
_cell.length_b   1.000
_cell.length_c   1.000
_cell.angle_alpha   90.00
_cell.angle_beta   90.00
_cell.angle_gamma   90.00
#
_symmetry.space_group_name_H-M   'P 1'
#
loop_
_entity.id
_entity.type
_entity.pdbx_description
1 polymer ?
#
loop_
_entity_poly.entity_id
_entity_poly.type
_entity_poly.pdbx_seq_one_letter_code
_entity_poly.pdbx_strand_id
1 'polypeptide(L)' 'MKPSIVAKLEALHERHEEVQALLGDAGIIADQDRFRALSRSLFYGLATGSG' A
#
# COMPACT_ATOMS: atom_id res chain seq x y z
N MET A 1 -1.22 3.14 -24.04
CA MET A 1 -1.00 2.09 -23.00
C MET A 1 -2.00 0.97 -23.22
N LYS A 2 -1.62 -0.29 -22.97
CA LYS A 2 -2.58 -1.41 -23.05
C LYS A 2 -3.63 -1.25 -21.92
N PRO A 3 -4.94 -1.39 -22.20
CA PRO A 3 -5.99 -1.26 -21.17
C PRO A 3 -5.78 -2.16 -19.95
N SER A 4 -5.19 -3.35 -20.16
CA SER A 4 -4.86 -4.28 -19.08
C SER A 4 -3.74 -3.82 -18.15
N ILE A 5 -2.83 -2.96 -18.61
CA ILE A 5 -1.80 -2.36 -17.78
C ILE A 5 -2.41 -1.24 -16.94
N VAL A 6 -3.30 -0.43 -17.53
CA VAL A 6 -3.99 0.66 -16.82
C VAL A 6 -4.82 0.11 -15.67
N ALA A 7 -5.65 -0.92 -15.90
CA ALA A 7 -6.45 -1.55 -14.85
C ALA A 7 -5.60 -2.13 -13.70
N LYS A 8 -4.42 -2.68 -14.00
CA LYS A 8 -3.50 -3.18 -12.97
C LYS A 8 -2.88 -2.05 -12.15
N LEU A 9 -2.54 -0.93 -12.80
CA LEU A 9 -1.99 0.25 -12.13
C LEU A 9 -3.04 0.94 -11.25
N GLU A 10 -4.29 1.04 -11.72
CA GLU A 10 -5.41 1.56 -10.92
C GLU A 10 -5.66 0.71 -9.67
N ALA A 11 -5.70 -0.62 -9.82
CA ALA A 11 -5.87 -1.52 -8.67
C ALA A 11 -4.69 -1.46 -7.67
N LEU A 12 -3.47 -1.23 -8.17
CA LEU A 12 -2.31 -1.02 -7.30
C LEU A 12 -2.40 0.33 -6.59
N HIS A 13 -2.87 1.36 -7.28
CA HIS A 13 -3.04 2.70 -6.74
C HIS A 13 -4.09 2.74 -5.63
N GLU A 14 -5.28 2.16 -5.84
CA GLU A 14 -6.32 2.06 -4.80
C GLU A 14 -5.80 1.40 -3.53
N ARG A 15 -5.08 0.28 -3.65
CA ARG A 15 -4.46 -0.39 -2.49
C ARG A 15 -3.44 0.48 -1.76
N HIS A 16 -2.69 1.31 -2.49
CA HIS A 16 -1.76 2.24 -1.86
C HIS A 16 -2.49 3.34 -1.09
N GLU A 17 -3.57 3.89 -1.64
CA GLU A 17 -4.40 4.89 -0.95
C GLU A 17 -5.02 4.33 0.33
N GLU A 18 -5.55 3.11 0.28
CA GLU A 18 -6.10 2.42 1.46
C GLU A 18 -5.04 2.24 2.56
N VAL A 19 -3.84 1.76 2.20
CA VAL A 19 -2.75 1.54 3.17
C VAL A 19 -2.22 2.87 3.72
N GLN A 20 -2.13 3.93 2.91
CA GLN A 20 -1.75 5.26 3.39
C GLN A 20 -2.78 5.83 4.37
N ALA A 21 -4.08 5.65 4.11
CA ALA A 21 -5.13 6.06 5.03
C ALA A 21 -5.00 5.34 6.38
N LEU A 22 -4.73 4.03 6.37
CA LEU A 22 -4.51 3.25 7.60
C LEU A 22 -3.25 3.69 8.36
N LEU A 23 -2.19 4.09 7.67
CA LEU A 23 -0.96 4.60 8.32
C LEU A 23 -1.13 6.01 8.91
N GLY A 24 -2.12 6.78 8.45
CA GLY A 24 -2.49 8.07 9.02
C GLY A 24 -3.46 7.98 10.21
N ASP A 25 -4.02 6.80 10.49
CA ASP A 25 -4.95 6.59 11.60
C ASP A 25 -4.23 6.63 12.96
N ALA A 26 -4.74 7.46 13.88
CA ALA A 26 -4.10 7.66 15.19
C ALA A 26 -4.08 6.39 16.06
N GLY A 27 -5.06 5.49 15.90
CA GLY A 27 -5.09 4.21 16.59
C GLY A 27 -4.04 3.24 16.05
N ILE A 28 -3.83 3.23 14.74
CA ILE A 28 -2.75 2.47 14.10
C ILE A 28 -1.37 3.04 14.45
N ILE A 29 -1.21 4.37 14.47
CA ILE A 29 0.06 5.01 14.86
C ILE A 29 0.40 4.70 16.32
N ALA A 30 -0.61 4.66 17.21
CA ALA A 30 -0.42 4.27 18.61
C ALA A 30 -0.04 2.78 18.76
N ASP A 31 -0.53 1.91 17.88
CA ASP A 31 -0.16 0.50 17.82
C ASP A 31 1.10 0.29 16.96
N GLN A 32 2.26 0.36 17.62
CA GLN A 32 3.56 0.26 16.99
C GLN A 32 3.78 -1.04 16.20
N ASP A 33 3.17 -2.15 16.61
CA ASP A 33 3.31 -3.43 15.91
C ASP A 33 2.50 -3.42 14.61
N ARG A 34 1.27 -2.91 14.63
CA ARG A 34 0.44 -2.74 13.42
C ARG A 34 1.03 -1.71 12.46
N PHE A 35 1.52 -0.58 12.98
CA PHE A 35 2.18 0.44 12.17
C PHE A 35 3.41 -0.13 11.42
N ARG A 36 4.26 -0.88 12.12
CA ARG A 36 5.44 -1.52 11.53
C ARG A 36 5.06 -2.60 10.51
N ALA A 37 4.02 -3.39 10.78
CA ALA A 37 3.54 -4.40 9.84
C ALA A 37 3.00 -3.78 8.54
N LEU A 38 2.17 -2.75 8.64
CA LEU A 38 1.61 -2.03 7.49
C LEU A 38 2.71 -1.30 6.69
N SER A 39 3.65 -0.64 7.38
CA SER A 39 4.78 0.04 6.75
C SER A 39 5.69 -0.92 5.97
N ARG A 40 5.94 -2.13 6.51
CA ARG A 40 6.66 -3.18 5.78
C ARG A 40 5.88 -3.67 4.57
N SER A 41 4.58 -3.92 4.71
CA SER A 41 3.73 -4.36 3.60
C SER A 41 3.74 -3.36 2.44
N LEU A 42 3.69 -2.06 2.75
CA LEU A 42 3.79 -0.99 1.75
C LEU A 42 5.15 -1.04 1.04
N PHE A 43 6.25 -1.16 1.79
CA PHE A 43 7.60 -1.20 1.23
C PHE A 43 7.85 -2.47 0.38
N TYR A 44 7.39 -3.64 0.84
CA TYR A 44 7.52 -4.89 0.09
C TYR A 44 6.66 -4.88 -1.18
N GLY A 45 5.45 -4.31 -1.15
CA GLY A 45 4.61 -4.14 -2.33
C GLY A 45 5.28 -3.31 -3.44
N LEU A 46 6.02 -2.26 -3.07
CA LEU A 46 6.81 -1.46 -4.01
C LEU A 46 8.02 -2.22 -4.57
N ALA A 47 8.68 -3.05 -3.75
CA ALA A 47 9.84 -3.83 -4.17
C ALA A 47 9.49 -5.02 -5.09
N THR A 48 8.27 -5.56 -5.00
CA THR A 48 7.82 -6.68 -5.85
C THR A 48 7.10 -6.25 -7.12
N GLY A 49 6.93 -4.94 -7.35
CA GLY A 49 6.23 -4.37 -8.53
C GLY A 49 7.05 -4.31 -9.82
N SER A 50 8.33 -4.72 -9.80
CA SER A 50 9.18 -4.85 -10.99
C SER A 50 9.26 -6.30 -11.44
N GLY A 51 8.25 -6.75 -12.18
CA GLY A 51 8.16 -8.06 -12.83
C GLY A 51 7.14 -8.05 -13.96
#